data_AF-A0A3A8Q1Y3-F1
#
_entry.id   AF-A0A3A8Q1Y3-F1
#
_cell.length_a   1.000
_cell.length_b   1.000
_cell.length_c   1.000
_cell.angle_alpha   90.00
_cell.angle_beta   90.00
_cell.angle_gamma   90.00
#
_symmetry.space_group_name_H-M   'P 1'
#
loop_
_entity.id
_entity.type
_entity.pdbx_description
1 polymer ?
#
loop_
_entity_poly.entity_id
_entity_poly.type
_entity_poly.pdbx_seq_one_letter_code
_entity_poly.pdbx_strand_id
1 'polypeptide(L)'
;MPLAATRQEPTQERPPRLDGAGLLRRSFALDVFACGRSGSRRRVLAYLTAPSGVRALLEHLGLPPLPGRLSPARGPPQNAGC
;
A
#
# COMPACT_ATOMS: atom_id res chain seq x y z
N MET A 1 -52.10 24.74 -11.72
CA MET A 1 -50.65 24.76 -12.05
C MET A 1 -49.94 23.80 -11.11
N PRO A 2 -49.43 22.63 -11.55
CA PRO A 2 -48.51 21.86 -10.73
C PRO A 2 -47.08 22.06 -11.25
N LEU A 3 -46.18 22.56 -10.39
CA LEU A 3 -44.75 22.37 -10.61
C LEU A 3 -44.37 21.07 -9.91
N ALA A 4 -44.24 19.99 -10.70
CA ALA A 4 -43.73 18.72 -10.20
C ALA A 4 -42.31 18.95 -9.69
N ALA A 5 -42.09 18.75 -8.38
CA ALA A 5 -40.77 18.72 -7.80
C ALA A 5 -40.02 17.51 -8.40
N THR A 6 -38.90 17.77 -9.05
CA THR A 6 -37.98 16.74 -9.49
C THR A 6 -37.42 16.04 -8.26
N ARG A 7 -37.75 14.75 -8.08
CA ARG A 7 -36.98 13.90 -7.16
C ARG A 7 -35.56 13.78 -7.72
N GLN A 8 -34.60 14.39 -7.05
CA GLN A 8 -33.19 14.10 -7.29
C GLN A 8 -32.88 12.79 -6.55
N GLU A 9 -32.65 11.72 -7.32
CA GLU A 9 -32.05 10.49 -6.80
C GLU A 9 -30.63 10.80 -6.31
N PRO A 10 -30.25 10.42 -5.08
CA PRO A 10 -28.90 10.62 -4.60
C PRO A 10 -27.94 9.81 -5.47
N THR A 11 -27.06 10.50 -6.20
CA THR A 11 -25.94 9.88 -6.91
C THR A 11 -25.12 9.11 -5.88
N GLN A 12 -25.11 7.78 -5.98
CA GLN A 12 -24.28 6.90 -5.15
C GLN A 12 -22.80 7.25 -5.39
N GLU A 13 -22.22 8.02 -4.48
CA GLU A 13 -20.80 8.33 -4.49
C GLU A 13 -20.02 7.05 -4.22
N ARG A 14 -19.19 6.65 -5.18
CA ARG A 14 -18.27 5.52 -4.99
C ARG A 14 -17.37 5.86 -3.81
N PRO A 15 -17.17 4.94 -2.85
CA PRO A 15 -16.29 5.19 -1.73
C PRO A 15 -14.91 5.59 -2.27
N PRO A 16 -14.29 6.65 -1.72
CA PRO A 16 -13.02 7.17 -2.20
C PRO A 16 -11.97 6.06 -2.25
N ARG A 17 -11.17 6.06 -3.33
CA ARG A 17 -10.09 5.09 -3.48
C ARG A 17 -9.10 5.28 -2.34
N LEU A 18 -8.87 4.22 -1.57
CA LEU A 18 -7.84 4.21 -0.53
C LEU A 18 -6.46 4.26 -1.19
N ASP A 19 -5.57 5.06 -0.62
CA ASP A 19 -4.16 5.08 -1.05
C ASP A 19 -3.47 3.74 -0.71
N GLY A 20 -2.21 3.60 -1.13
CA GLY A 20 -1.45 2.37 -0.87
C GLY A 20 -1.34 2.02 0.62
N ALA A 21 -1.19 3.02 1.50
CA ALA A 21 -1.11 2.78 2.94
C ALA A 21 -2.47 2.35 3.53
N GLY A 22 -3.57 2.97 3.08
CA GLY A 22 -4.93 2.61 3.46
C GLY A 22 -5.32 1.22 2.97
N LEU A 23 -4.81 0.80 1.81
CA LEU A 23 -4.88 -0.58 1.32
C LEU A 23 -4.17 -1.56 2.26
N LEU A 24 -2.92 -1.29 2.61
CA LEU A 24 -2.14 -2.16 3.51
C LEU A 24 -2.79 -2.26 4.90
N ARG A 25 -3.29 -1.16 5.45
CA ARG A 25 -3.98 -1.14 6.74
C ARG A 25 -5.25 -1.97 6.73
N ARG A 26 -6.02 -1.95 5.64
CA ARG A 26 -7.27 -2.71 5.52
C ARG A 26 -7.03 -4.21 5.33
N SER A 27 -6.12 -4.58 4.43
CA SER A 27 -5.93 -5.99 4.05
C SER A 27 -5.02 -6.74 5.02
N PHE A 28 -4.06 -6.06 5.64
CA PHE A 28 -3.02 -6.69 6.47
C PHE A 28 -2.94 -6.14 7.89
N ALA A 29 -3.86 -5.25 8.30
CA ALA A 29 -3.77 -4.53 9.57
C ALA A 29 -2.43 -3.77 9.78
N LEU A 30 -1.74 -3.43 8.69
CA LEU A 30 -0.41 -2.81 8.73
C LEU A 30 -0.50 -1.29 8.47
N ASP A 31 -0.18 -0.47 9.47
CA ASP A 31 0.01 0.97 9.30
C ASP A 31 1.50 1.30 9.09
N VAL A 32 1.91 1.48 7.84
CA VAL A 32 3.29 1.81 7.46
C VAL A 32 3.73 3.20 7.94
N PHE A 33 2.79 4.09 8.31
CA PHE A 33 3.10 5.40 8.85
C PHE A 33 3.15 5.43 10.37
N ALA A 34 2.71 4.38 11.07
CA ALA A 34 2.94 4.27 12.52
C ALA A 34 4.35 3.76 12.82
N CYS A 35 5.09 4.39 13.74
CA CYS A 35 6.35 3.85 14.26
C CYS A 35 6.07 2.83 15.37
N GLY A 36 6.44 1.56 15.16
CA GLY A 36 6.23 0.50 16.15
C GLY A 36 7.10 0.62 17.41
N ARG A 37 8.11 1.49 17.44
CA ARG A 37 8.99 1.70 18.60
C ARG A 37 8.60 2.90 19.47
N SER A 38 8.21 4.00 18.85
CA SER A 38 7.97 5.28 19.52
C SER A 38 6.51 5.74 19.47
N GLY A 39 5.65 5.11 18.68
CA GLY A 39 4.28 5.58 18.43
C GLY A 39 4.19 6.84 17.57
N SER A 40 5.32 7.45 17.17
CA SER A 40 5.34 8.62 16.29
C SER A 40 4.93 8.29 14.86
N ARG A 41 4.52 9.29 14.08
CA ARG A 41 4.18 9.12 12.66
C ARG A 41 5.41 9.26 11.77
N ARG A 42 5.65 8.24 10.94
CA ARG A 42 6.60 8.26 9.82
C ARG A 42 6.00 9.02 8.64
N ARG A 43 6.86 9.53 7.75
CA ARG A 43 6.48 10.19 6.49
C ARG A 43 7.41 9.73 5.38
N VAL A 44 6.93 9.77 4.14
CA VAL A 44 7.79 9.53 2.97
C VAL A 44 8.70 10.74 2.78
N LEU A 45 10.01 10.51 2.75
CA LEU A 45 11.00 11.58 2.55
C LEU A 45 11.39 11.74 1.07
N ALA A 46 11.51 10.62 0.34
CA ALA A 46 11.89 10.61 -1.07
C ALA A 46 11.45 9.30 -1.74
N TYR A 47 11.35 9.34 -3.07
CA TYR A 47 11.21 8.15 -3.91
C TYR A 47 12.52 7.93 -4.66
N LEU A 48 13.15 6.77 -4.45
CA LEU A 48 14.39 6.39 -5.13
C LEU A 48 14.05 5.47 -6.29
N THR A 49 14.05 6.02 -7.51
CA THR A 49 13.78 5.27 -8.74
C THR A 49 15.06 5.00 -9.54
N ALA A 50 16.08 5.83 -9.37
CA ALA A 50 17.38 5.65 -10.03
C ALA A 50 18.16 4.49 -9.38
N PRO A 51 18.64 3.49 -10.17
CA PRO A 51 19.38 2.35 -9.64
C PRO A 51 20.62 2.73 -8.82
N SER A 52 21.32 3.80 -9.22
CA SER A 52 22.49 4.31 -8.51
C SER A 52 22.15 4.82 -7.10
N GLY A 53 21.02 5.53 -6.94
CA GLY A 53 20.57 6.03 -5.65
C GLY A 53 20.12 4.91 -4.72
N VAL A 54 19.41 3.91 -5.25
CA VAL A 54 19.04 2.70 -4.50
C VAL A 54 20.29 1.97 -4.04
N ARG A 55 21.25 1.74 -4.94
CA ARG A 55 22.52 1.07 -4.62
C ARG A 55 23.31 1.80 -3.54
N ALA A 56 23.49 3.11 -3.67
CA ALA A 56 24.23 3.91 -2.69
C ALA A 56 23.58 3.87 -1.29
N LEU A 57 22.25 3.92 -1.21
CA LEU A 57 21.53 3.77 0.06
C LEU A 57 21.76 2.38 0.67
N LEU A 58 21.62 1.32 -0.12
CA LEU A 58 21.79 -0.05 0.37
C LEU A 58 23.22 -0.29 0.87
N GLU A 59 24.24 0.17 0.13
CA GLU A 59 25.63 0.10 0.54
C GLU A 59 25.89 0.87 1.85
N HIS A 60 25.32 2.06 2.00
CA HIS A 60 25.42 2.85 3.23
C HIS A 60 24.79 2.15 4.44
N LEU A 61 23.69 1.42 4.24
CA LEU A 61 23.02 0.64 5.29
C LEU A 61 23.69 -0.73 5.55
N GLY A 62 24.72 -1.11 4.78
CA GLY A 62 25.34 -2.43 4.86
C GLY A 62 24.45 -3.56 4.33
N LEU A 63 23.50 -3.26 3.44
CA LEU A 63 22.60 -4.23 2.82
C LEU A 63 23.12 -4.65 1.42
N PRO A 64 22.82 -5.88 0.95
CA PRO A 64 23.18 -6.31 -0.39
C PRO A 64 22.58 -5.38 -1.48
N PRO A 65 23.38 -4.73 -2.34
CA PRO A 65 22.88 -3.82 -3.36
C PRO A 65 22.36 -4.51 -4.62
N LEU A 66 22.74 -5.77 -4.83
CA LEU A 66 22.28 -6.57 -5.96
C LEU A 66 20.95 -7.26 -5.57
N PRO A 67 19.92 -7.21 -6.42
CA PRO A 67 18.67 -7.91 -6.15
C PRO A 67 18.93 -9.41 -5.98
N GLY A 68 18.24 -10.01 -5.01
CA GLY A 68 18.22 -11.46 -4.85
C GLY A 68 17.53 -12.15 -6.03
N ARG A 69 17.69 -13.47 -6.12
CA ARG A 69 16.93 -14.28 -7.10
C ARG A 69 15.43 -14.16 -6.79
N LEU A 70 14.64 -13.80 -7.80
CA LEU A 70 13.18 -13.79 -7.68
C LEU A 70 12.69 -15.23 -7.44
N SER A 71 11.94 -15.42 -6.36
CA SER A 71 11.26 -16.69 -6.10
C SER A 71 10.14 -16.91 -7.12
N PRO A 72 9.91 -18.15 -7.60
CA PRO A 72 8.74 -18.47 -8.41
C PRO A 72 7.44 -18.09 -7.69
N ALA A 73 6.40 -17.77 -8.47
CA ALA A 73 5.06 -17.57 -7.93
C ALA A 73 4.63 -18.79 -7.11
N ARG A 74 4.04 -18.56 -5.93
CA ARG A 74 3.51 -19.65 -5.10
C ARG A 74 2.38 -20.34 -5.88
N GLY A 75 2.40 -21.67 -5.89
CA GLY A 75 1.26 -22.47 -6.36
C GLY A 75 0.00 -22.20 -5.54
N PRO A 76 -1.16 -22.70 -5.98
CA PRO A 76 -2.39 -22.60 -5.19
C PRO A 76 -2.17 -23.16 -3.77
N PRO A 77 -2.87 -22.63 -2.76
CA PRO A 77 -2.77 -23.18 -1.41
C PRO A 77 -3.15 -24.66 -1.47
N GLN A 78 -2.21 -25.55 -1.14
CA GLN A 78 -2.56 -26.95 -0.89
C GLN A 78 -3.55 -26.98 0.27
N ASN A 79 -4.78 -27.36 -0.05
CA ASN A 79 -5.81 -27.70 0.89
C ASN A 79 -5.23 -28.74 1.87
N ALA A 80 -4.88 -28.28 3.07
CA ALA A 80 -4.73 -29.16 4.23
C ALA A 80 -6.13 -29.66 4.57
N GLY A 81 -6.55 -30.75 3.92
CA GLY A 81 -7.88 -31.31 4.08
C GLY A 81 -7.88 -32.78 3.68
N CYS A 82 -7.72 -33.63 4.69
CA CYS A 82 -8.68 -34.71 4.93
C CYS A 82 -9.47 -34.30 6.17
#